data_AF-A0A1J6HB27-F1
#
_entry.id   AF-A0A1J6HB27-F1
#
_cell.length_a   1.000
_cell.length_b   1.000
_cell.length_c   1.000
_cell.angle_alpha   90.00
_cell.angle_beta   90.00
_cell.angle_gamma   90.00
#
_symmetry.space_group_name_H-M   'P 1'
#
loop_
_entity.id
_entity.type
_entity.pdbx_description
1 polymer ?
#
loop_
_entity_poly.entity_id
_entity_poly.type
_entity_poly.pdbx_seq_one_letter_code
_entity_poly.pdbx_strand_id
1 'polypeptide(L)'
;MALGDPIKIRLSPERQLIYEDEAARLNKPLGTYLRERLEADDDKRGQLDAFRHEIGAALSSIRHAVEARDSKRGAGETPAAAPSQINNALLLEMVLLLREIGGPERMKRTQAELKRQGLQMWTPSKE
;
A
#
# COMPACT_ATOMS: atom_id res chain seq x y z
N MET A 1 -20.24 14.68 -22.14
CA MET A 1 -21.18 14.56 -21.01
C MET A 1 -21.68 15.95 -20.68
N ALA A 2 -22.99 16.14 -20.51
CA ALA A 2 -23.52 17.44 -20.09
C ALA A 2 -23.04 17.73 -18.66
N LEU A 3 -22.42 18.89 -18.45
CA LEU A 3 -22.04 19.36 -17.12
C LEU A 3 -23.33 19.67 -16.33
N GLY A 4 -23.43 19.16 -15.10
CA GLY A 4 -24.57 19.44 -14.21
C GLY A 4 -24.62 20.89 -13.75
N ASP A 5 -25.61 21.22 -12.92
CA ASP A 5 -25.83 22.59 -12.45
C ASP A 5 -24.60 23.15 -11.70
N PRO A 6 -24.20 24.42 -11.95
CA PRO A 6 -23.04 25.02 -11.30
C PRO A 6 -23.22 25.16 -9.79
N ILE A 7 -22.30 24.58 -9.01
CA ILE A 7 -22.26 24.72 -7.56
C ILE A 7 -21.41 25.93 -7.17
N LYS A 8 -21.94 26.80 -6.31
CA LYS A 8 -21.18 27.93 -5.75
C LYS A 8 -20.31 27.45 -4.59
N ILE A 9 -18.99 27.42 -4.80
CA ILE A 9 -18.01 27.03 -3.79
C ILE A 9 -17.37 28.29 -3.21
N ARG A 10 -17.26 28.36 -1.88
CA ARG A 10 -16.50 29.41 -1.21
C ARG A 10 -15.10 28.89 -0.89
N LEU A 11 -14.09 29.52 -1.45
CA LEU A 11 -12.69 29.27 -1.13
C LEU A 11 -12.20 30.29 -0.11
N SER A 12 -11.20 29.92 0.68
CA SER A 12 -10.47 30.93 1.45
C SER A 12 -9.72 31.86 0.48
N PRO A 13 -9.56 33.14 0.82
CA PRO A 13 -8.93 34.12 -0.09
C PRO A 13 -7.51 33.71 -0.48
N GLU A 14 -6.75 33.12 0.45
CA GLU A 14 -5.40 32.60 0.19
C GLU A 14 -5.40 31.48 -0.86
N ARG A 15 -6.33 30.52 -0.76
CA ARG A 15 -6.40 29.39 -1.70
C ARG A 15 -6.97 29.80 -3.04
N GLN A 16 -7.89 30.75 -3.07
CA GLN A 16 -8.39 31.31 -4.32
C GLN A 16 -7.24 31.90 -5.13
N LEU A 17 -6.38 32.71 -4.51
CA LEU A 17 -5.26 33.35 -5.19
C LEU A 17 -4.24 32.34 -5.74
N ILE A 18 -3.93 31.30 -4.97
CA ILE A 18 -3.05 30.20 -5.40
C ILE A 18 -3.64 29.46 -6.61
N TYR A 19 -4.93 29.09 -6.54
CA TYR A 19 -5.55 28.32 -7.61
C TYR A 19 -5.81 29.16 -8.87
N GLU A 20 -6.04 30.47 -8.73
CA GLU A 20 -6.13 31.40 -9.85
C GLU A 20 -4.79 31.51 -10.58
N ASP A 21 -3.68 31.62 -9.85
CA ASP A 21 -2.32 31.64 -10.43
C ASP A 21 -1.99 30.32 -11.12
N GLU A 22 -2.28 29.18 -10.47
CA GLU A 22 -2.07 27.85 -11.06
C GLU A 22 -2.94 27.62 -12.31
N ALA A 23 -4.19 28.09 -12.30
CA ALA A 23 -5.09 28.01 -13.45
C ALA A 23 -4.64 28.92 -14.60
N ALA A 24 -4.19 30.14 -14.28
CA ALA A 24 -3.65 31.10 -15.25
C ALA A 24 -2.39 30.56 -15.92
N ARG A 25 -1.48 29.93 -15.16
CA ARG A 25 -0.28 29.28 -15.70
C ARG A 25 -0.61 28.18 -16.71
N LEU A 26 -1.75 27.51 -16.53
CA LEU A 26 -2.23 26.45 -17.42
C LEU A 26 -3.18 26.97 -18.51
N ASN A 27 -3.41 28.28 -18.61
CA ASN A 27 -4.39 28.91 -19.50
C ASN A 27 -5.81 28.31 -19.39
N LYS A 28 -6.22 27.95 -18.16
CA LYS A 28 -7.55 27.38 -17.89
C LYS A 28 -8.36 28.31 -17.00
N PRO A 29 -9.69 28.36 -17.15
CA PRO A 29 -10.55 29.04 -16.19
C PRO A 29 -10.53 28.27 -14.86
N LEU A 30 -10.59 29.00 -13.75
CA LEU A 30 -10.50 28.44 -12.39
C LEU A 30 -11.48 27.28 -12.16
N GLY A 31 -12.72 27.39 -12.64
CA GLY A 31 -13.72 26.34 -12.48
C GLY A 31 -13.37 25.03 -13.20
N THR A 32 -12.71 25.10 -14.37
CA THR A 32 -12.23 23.91 -15.07
C THR A 32 -11.02 23.31 -14.38
N TYR A 33 -10.09 24.16 -13.93
CA TYR A 33 -8.93 23.72 -13.17
C TYR A 33 -9.31 22.99 -11.87
N LEU A 34 -10.24 23.55 -11.10
CA LEU A 34 -10.71 22.95 -9.85
C LEU A 34 -11.41 21.62 -10.07
N ARG A 35 -12.20 21.49 -11.15
CA ARG A 35 -12.84 20.22 -11.50
C ARG A 35 -11.80 19.14 -11.79
N GLU A 36 -10.88 19.41 -12.72
CA GLU A 36 -9.85 18.44 -13.10
C GLU A 36 -8.98 18.04 -11.90
N ARG A 37 -8.68 18.98 -11.00
CA ARG A 37 -7.93 18.70 -9.79
C ARG A 37 -8.70 17.80 -8.82
N LEU A 38 -10.00 18.04 -8.64
CA LEU A 38 -10.86 17.19 -7.81
C LEU A 38 -10.98 15.79 -8.39
N GLU A 39 -11.25 15.66 -9.70
CA GLU A 39 -11.30 14.38 -10.39
C GLU A 39 -9.97 13.62 -10.25
N ALA A 40 -8.84 14.30 -10.46
CA ALA A 40 -7.52 13.69 -10.30
C ALA A 40 -7.21 13.27 -8.85
N ASP A 41 -7.68 14.01 -7.86
CA ASP A 41 -7.49 13.65 -6.45
C ASP A 41 -8.42 12.51 -6.02
N ASP A 42 -9.63 12.44 -6.55
CA ASP A 42 -10.55 11.33 -6.35
C ASP A 42 -10.01 10.05 -7.01
N ASP A 43 -9.46 10.15 -8.23
CA ASP A 43 -8.80 9.02 -8.91
C ASP A 43 -7.61 8.49 -8.10
N LYS A 44 -6.75 9.38 -7.58
CA LYS A 44 -5.62 8.98 -6.73
C LYS A 44 -6.10 8.31 -5.44
N ARG A 45 -7.16 8.82 -4.81
CA ARG A 45 -7.76 8.21 -3.62
C ARG A 45 -8.30 6.82 -3.95
N GLY A 46 -9.00 6.68 -5.06
CA GLY A 46 -9.49 5.39 -5.56
C GLY A 46 -8.35 4.39 -5.78
N GLN A 47 -7.25 4.82 -6.40
CA GLN A 47 -6.06 3.99 -6.60
C GLN A 47 -5.42 3.56 -5.27
N LEU A 48 -5.31 4.47 -4.29
CA LEU A 48 -4.77 4.15 -2.98
C LEU A 48 -5.65 3.18 -2.20
N ASP A 49 -6.98 3.34 -2.29
CA ASP A 49 -7.92 2.44 -1.63
C ASP A 49 -7.95 1.06 -2.29
N ALA A 50 -7.86 0.99 -3.63
CA ALA A 50 -7.68 -0.26 -4.36
C ALA A 50 -6.39 -0.97 -3.96
N PHE A 51 -5.25 -0.25 -3.92
CA PHE A 51 -3.98 -0.80 -3.50
C PHE A 51 -3.99 -1.30 -2.06
N ARG A 52 -4.64 -0.56 -1.14
CA ARG A 52 -4.85 -1.00 0.25
C ARG A 52 -5.68 -2.28 0.32
N HIS A 53 -6.71 -2.39 -0.51
CA HIS A 53 -7.55 -3.59 -0.58
C HIS A 53 -6.76 -4.79 -1.10
N GLU A 54 -5.96 -4.61 -2.16
CA GLU A 54 -5.10 -5.66 -2.73
C GLU A 54 -4.06 -6.16 -1.71
N ILE A 55 -3.40 -5.25 -0.98
CA ILE A 55 -2.48 -5.63 0.10
C ILE A 55 -3.23 -6.41 1.18
N GLY A 56 -4.42 -5.95 1.60
CA GLY A 56 -5.23 -6.63 2.59
C GLY A 56 -5.61 -8.05 2.16
N ALA A 57 -6.04 -8.20 0.90
CA ALA A 57 -6.38 -9.50 0.32
C ALA A 57 -5.16 -10.43 0.22
N ALA A 58 -4.01 -9.91 -0.23
CA ALA A 58 -2.76 -10.67 -0.29
C ALA A 58 -2.31 -11.14 1.10
N LEU A 59 -2.35 -10.26 2.10
CA LEU A 59 -1.99 -10.61 3.49
C LEU A 59 -2.97 -11.62 4.10
N SER A 60 -4.27 -11.52 3.79
CA SER A 60 -5.27 -12.50 4.20
C SER A 60 -5.02 -13.87 3.56
N SER A 61 -4.70 -13.90 2.27
CA SER A 61 -4.32 -15.13 1.56
C SER A 61 -3.07 -15.77 2.15
N ILE A 62 -2.05 -14.97 2.47
CA ILE A 62 -0.84 -15.45 3.16
C ILE A 62 -1.20 -16.01 4.53
N ARG A 63 -2.02 -15.32 5.33
CA ARG A 63 -2.46 -15.78 6.65
C ARG A 63 -3.16 -17.13 6.55
N HIS A 64 -4.12 -17.27 5.64
CA HIS A 64 -4.82 -18.54 5.43
C HIS A 64 -3.91 -19.65 4.94
N ALA A 65 -2.92 -19.34 4.08
CA ALA A 65 -1.93 -20.33 3.64
C ALA A 65 -1.03 -20.81 4.79
N VAL A 66 -0.66 -19.92 5.71
CA VAL A 66 0.11 -20.26 6.93
C VAL A 66 -0.74 -21.09 7.88
N GLU A 67 -1.97 -20.66 8.17
CA GLU A 67 -2.90 -21.39 9.04
C GLU A 67 -3.22 -22.79 8.50
N ALA A 68 -3.43 -22.92 7.18
CA ALA A 68 -3.65 -24.20 6.51
C ALA A 68 -2.41 -25.12 6.57
N ARG A 69 -1.20 -24.55 6.57
CA ARG A 69 0.05 -25.30 6.70
C ARG A 69 0.27 -25.80 8.12
N ASP A 70 -0.01 -24.96 9.12
CA ASP A 70 0.12 -25.33 10.54
C ASP A 70 -0.92 -26.38 10.95
N SER A 71 -2.15 -26.30 10.41
CA SER A 71 -3.18 -27.32 10.61
C SER A 71 -2.87 -28.64 9.90
N LYS A 72 -2.19 -28.63 8.74
CA LYS A 72 -1.66 -29.86 8.10
C LYS A 72 -0.43 -30.44 8.81
N ARG A 73 0.38 -29.62 9.50
CA ARG A 73 1.58 -30.10 10.22
C ARG A 73 1.26 -30.94 11.46
N GLY A 74 0.01 -30.91 11.92
CA GLY A 74 -0.50 -31.79 12.99
C GLY A 74 -0.87 -33.21 12.54
N ALA A 75 -0.95 -33.47 11.23
CA ALA A 75 -1.17 -34.80 10.67
C ALA A 75 0.09 -35.19 9.88
N GLY A 76 0.91 -36.07 10.46
CA GLY A 76 2.22 -36.40 9.92
C GLY A 76 2.14 -36.93 8.50
N GLU A 77 2.76 -36.22 7.55
CA GLU A 77 3.16 -36.77 6.25
C GLU A 77 4.25 -35.89 5.61
N THR A 78 5.26 -36.58 5.08
CA THR A 78 6.52 -36.12 4.46
C THR A 78 6.35 -35.13 3.30
N PRO A 79 7.31 -34.24 3.02
CA PRO A 79 7.14 -33.15 2.06
C PRO A 79 7.41 -33.63 0.62
N ALA A 80 6.33 -33.85 -0.16
CA ALA A 80 6.40 -33.84 -1.61
C ALA A 80 6.03 -32.43 -2.13
N ALA A 81 6.82 -31.94 -3.07
CA ALA A 81 6.92 -30.55 -3.48
C ALA A 81 5.70 -29.98 -4.24
N ALA A 82 5.41 -28.70 -3.91
CA ALA A 82 4.75 -27.62 -4.68
C ALA A 82 3.37 -27.87 -5.34
N PRO A 83 2.37 -27.00 -5.05
CA PRO A 83 2.37 -25.66 -5.61
C PRO A 83 2.02 -24.59 -4.55
N SER A 84 3.04 -23.99 -3.95
CA SER A 84 2.91 -22.77 -3.15
C SER A 84 4.00 -21.79 -3.54
N GLN A 85 4.10 -21.52 -4.84
CA GLN A 85 4.90 -20.44 -5.39
C GLN A 85 4.05 -19.16 -5.42
N ILE A 86 3.23 -18.90 -4.39
CA ILE A 86 2.87 -17.53 -4.06
C ILE A 86 4.22 -16.86 -3.85
N ASN A 87 4.49 -15.95 -4.77
CA ASN A 87 5.77 -15.81 -5.43
C ASN A 87 6.86 -15.45 -4.41
N ASN A 88 7.64 -16.43 -3.95
CA ASN A 88 8.75 -16.20 -3.01
C ASN A 88 9.68 -15.08 -3.52
N ALA A 89 9.76 -14.91 -4.85
CA ALA A 89 10.46 -13.79 -5.47
C ALA A 89 9.77 -12.44 -5.20
N LEU A 90 8.45 -12.34 -5.32
CA LEU A 90 7.69 -11.12 -4.99
C LEU A 90 7.74 -10.80 -3.49
N LEU A 91 7.63 -11.82 -2.63
CA LEU A 91 7.76 -11.63 -1.18
C LEU A 91 9.17 -11.19 -0.80
N LEU A 92 10.19 -11.79 -1.43
CA LEU A 92 11.58 -11.39 -1.25
C LEU A 92 11.81 -9.97 -1.76
N GLU A 93 11.27 -9.61 -2.93
CA GLU A 93 11.36 -8.27 -3.52
C GLU A 93 10.70 -7.22 -2.63
N MET A 94 9.47 -7.46 -2.15
CA MET A 94 8.80 -6.57 -1.20
C MET A 94 9.61 -6.42 0.10
N VAL A 95 10.17 -7.50 0.64
CA VAL A 95 11.03 -7.45 1.84
C VAL A 95 12.31 -6.64 1.57
N LEU A 96 12.93 -6.81 0.40
CA LEU A 96 14.14 -6.07 0.03
C LEU A 96 13.86 -4.57 -0.14
N LEU A 97 12.78 -4.19 -0.82
CA LEU A 97 12.37 -2.79 -0.99
C LEU A 97 12.02 -2.14 0.36
N LEU A 98 11.27 -2.84 1.22
CA LEU A 98 10.95 -2.35 2.56
C LEU A 98 12.22 -2.20 3.43
N ARG A 99 13.22 -3.06 3.24
CA ARG A 99 14.51 -3.00 3.95
C ARG A 99 15.39 -1.84 3.47
N GLU A 100 15.33 -1.52 2.18
CA GLU A 100 16.00 -0.36 1.59
C GLU A 100 15.44 0.94 2.16
N ILE A 101 14.11 1.06 2.24
CA ILE A 101 13.43 2.23 2.82
C ILE A 101 13.67 2.33 4.34
N GLY A 102 13.67 1.20 5.04
CA GLY A 102 13.84 1.17 6.49
C GLY A 102 15.28 1.48 6.93
N GLY A 103 16.28 1.06 6.16
CA GLY A 103 17.68 1.15 6.54
C GLY A 103 18.06 0.26 7.74
N PRO A 104 19.38 0.08 7.99
CA PRO A 104 19.88 -0.88 8.98
C PRO A 104 19.48 -0.53 10.42
N GLU A 105 19.39 0.76 10.74
CA GLU A 105 19.07 1.23 12.09
C GLU A 105 17.62 0.99 12.50
N ARG A 106 16.66 1.21 11.58
CA ARG A 106 15.24 0.89 11.86
C ARG A 106 15.00 -0.60 11.94
N MET A 107 15.72 -1.38 11.14
CA MET A 107 15.65 -2.84 11.20
C MET A 107 16.09 -3.39 12.56
N LYS A 108 17.19 -2.89 13.13
CA LYS A 108 17.63 -3.27 14.49
C LYS A 108 16.57 -2.93 15.54
N ARG A 109 15.94 -1.76 15.42
CA ARG A 109 14.85 -1.33 16.32
C ARG A 109 13.65 -2.29 16.22
N THR A 110 13.21 -2.63 15.02
CA THR A 110 12.11 -3.58 14.80
C THR A 110 12.45 -4.98 15.33
N GLN A 111 13.68 -5.45 15.13
CA GLN A 111 14.16 -6.72 15.67
C GLN A 111 14.17 -6.74 17.22
N ALA A 112 14.57 -5.63 17.85
CA ALA A 112 14.50 -5.48 19.29
C ALA A 112 13.05 -5.48 19.81
N GLU A 113 12.13 -4.84 19.10
CA GLU A 113 10.70 -4.84 19.42
C GLU A 113 10.07 -6.24 19.27
N LEU A 114 10.39 -6.97 18.19
CA LEU A 114 9.96 -8.35 18.02
C LEU A 114 10.45 -9.25 19.16
N LYS A 115 11.72 -9.09 19.54
CA LYS A 115 12.30 -9.81 20.69
C LYS A 115 11.61 -9.44 22.01
N ARG A 116 11.25 -8.18 22.21
CA ARG A 116 10.50 -7.72 23.40
C ARG A 116 9.10 -8.34 23.47
N GLN A 117 8.48 -8.57 22.31
CA GLN A 117 7.16 -9.20 22.20
C GLN A 117 7.23 -10.73 22.23
N GLY A 118 8.41 -11.32 22.43
CA GLY A 118 8.59 -12.78 22.47
C GLY A 118 8.45 -13.46 21.10
N LEU A 119 8.43 -12.69 20.01
CA LEU A 119 8.37 -13.22 18.66
C LEU A 119 9.76 -13.63 18.18
N GLN A 120 9.88 -14.87 17.71
CA GLN A 120 11.15 -15.37 17.20
C GLN A 120 11.48 -14.71 15.86
N MET A 121 12.64 -14.06 15.78
CA MET A 121 13.11 -13.48 14.52
C MET A 121 13.37 -14.61 13.52
N TRP A 122 12.92 -14.41 12.27
CA TRP A 122 13.29 -15.32 11.20
C TRP A 122 14.80 -15.25 10.98
N THR A 123 15.48 -16.37 11.18
CA THR A 123 16.87 -16.58 10.80
C THR A 123 16.89 -17.63 9.69
N PRO A 124 17.63 -17.41 8.59
CA PRO A 124 17.81 -18.46 7.60
C PRO A 124 18.41 -19.68 8.31
N SER A 125 17.83 -20.86 8.09
CA SER A 125 18.41 -22.12 8.57
C SER A 125 19.84 -22.20 8.03
N LYS A 126 20.80 -22.41 8.92
CA LYS A 126 22.14 -22.81 8.50
C LYS A 126 22.01 -24.22 7.93
N GLU A 127 22.10 -24.35 6.61
CA GLU A 127 22.48 -25.62 5.99
C GLU A 127 23.93 -25.96 6.36
#